data_AF-A0A135U0W9-F1
#
_entry.id   AF-A0A135U0W9-F1
#
_cell.length_a   1.000
_cell.length_b   1.000
_cell.length_c   1.000
_cell.angle_alpha   90.00
_cell.angle_beta   90.00
_cell.angle_gamma   90.00
#
_symmetry.space_group_name_H-M   'P 1'
#
loop_
_entity.id
_entity.type
_entity.pdbx_description
1 polymer ?
#
loop_
_entity_poly.entity_id
_entity_poly.type
_entity_poly.pdbx_seq_one_letter_code
_entity_poly.pdbx_strand_id
1 'polypeptide(L)'
;MTSHTRRILVVLGATGNQGGSVARAFLNDAALASHWHVRDLGRILVGFYNSNILPDSYFGPSFNPTTGKTEFEGPVSDDNLVPFIDASSSTGNFVKALVLTESLGTILAAYDEMKSLKECIELLRRKTGQDFVFVQRTVDDMAAESPLGREAPESWVWLAEYGLFGEKIDGWKESLTLPADLEEKMEAGKVNEWLSVQDWSKAFLPT
;
A
#
# COMPACT_ATOMS: atom_id res chain seq x y z
N MET A 1 -9.29 -34.17 25.96
CA MET A 1 -8.40 -34.11 24.78
C MET A 1 -7.88 -32.69 24.69
N THR A 2 -6.63 -32.45 25.09
CA THR A 2 -6.01 -31.12 25.01
C THR A 2 -5.65 -30.85 23.55
N SER A 3 -6.36 -29.90 22.93
CA SER A 3 -5.96 -29.33 21.65
C SER A 3 -4.58 -28.70 21.82
N HIS A 4 -3.52 -29.35 21.34
CA HIS A 4 -2.21 -28.73 21.26
C HIS A 4 -2.17 -27.93 19.98
N THR A 5 -2.32 -26.61 20.10
CA THR A 5 -2.17 -25.65 19.01
C THR A 5 -0.75 -25.81 18.46
N ARG A 6 -0.62 -26.28 17.21
CA ARG A 6 0.70 -26.43 16.57
C ARG A 6 1.36 -25.05 16.44
N ARG A 7 2.68 -24.99 16.60
CA ARG A 7 3.48 -23.77 16.40
C ARG A 7 3.69 -23.51 14.90
N ILE A 8 3.80 -22.26 14.47
CA ILE A 8 4.04 -21.94 13.06
C ILE A 8 5.54 -21.85 12.80
N LEU A 9 6.02 -22.54 11.76
CA LEU A 9 7.36 -22.36 11.19
C LEU A 9 7.23 -21.64 9.86
N VAL A 10 7.80 -20.44 9.77
CA VAL A 10 7.87 -19.67 8.52
C VAL A 10 9.21 -19.95 7.84
N VAL A 11 9.18 -20.41 6.60
CA VAL A 11 10.38 -20.67 5.79
C VAL A 11 10.45 -19.65 4.67
N LEU A 12 11.41 -18.72 4.73
CA LEU A 12 11.64 -17.76 3.65
C LEU A 12 12.18 -18.46 2.40
N GLY A 13 11.52 -18.28 1.27
CA GLY A 13 11.91 -18.92 0.01
C GLY A 13 11.72 -20.44 0.05
N ALA A 14 10.60 -20.92 0.61
CA ALA A 14 10.33 -22.35 0.71
C ALA A 14 10.22 -23.03 -0.67
N THR A 15 9.98 -22.27 -1.73
CA THR A 15 10.01 -22.74 -3.12
C THR A 15 11.43 -22.95 -3.69
N GLY A 16 12.47 -22.36 -3.09
CA GLY A 16 13.87 -22.56 -3.49
C GLY A 16 14.46 -23.85 -2.92
N ASN A 17 15.55 -24.37 -3.51
CA ASN A 17 16.17 -25.64 -3.07
C ASN A 17 16.49 -25.69 -1.57
N GLN A 18 16.99 -24.58 -1.00
CA GLN A 18 17.39 -24.49 0.41
C GLN A 18 16.16 -24.43 1.33
N GLY A 19 15.24 -23.49 1.10
CA GLY A 19 14.01 -23.38 1.89
C GLY A 19 13.12 -24.62 1.76
N GLY A 20 12.96 -25.17 0.55
CA GLY A 20 12.16 -26.37 0.30
C GLY A 20 12.74 -27.64 0.93
N SER A 21 14.05 -27.70 1.18
CA SER A 21 14.66 -28.78 1.97
C SER A 21 14.24 -28.70 3.44
N VAL A 22 14.28 -27.50 4.04
CA VAL A 22 13.82 -27.26 5.42
C VAL A 22 12.34 -27.57 5.57
N ALA A 23 11.50 -27.09 4.65
CA ALA A 23 10.06 -27.37 4.68
C ALA A 23 9.77 -28.89 4.65
N ARG A 24 10.43 -29.64 3.75
CA ARG A 24 10.28 -31.10 3.66
C ARG A 24 10.75 -31.84 4.91
N ALA A 25 11.83 -31.39 5.56
CA ALA A 25 12.31 -32.01 6.80
C ALA A 25 11.24 -31.96 7.91
N PHE A 26 10.56 -30.81 8.06
CA PHE A 26 9.50 -30.65 9.06
C PHE A 26 8.21 -31.38 8.69
N LEU A 27 7.85 -31.40 7.40
CA LEU A 27 6.62 -32.05 6.94
C LEU A 27 6.73 -33.59 6.93
N ASN A 28 7.92 -34.15 6.70
CA ASN A 28 8.13 -35.61 6.58
C ASN A 28 8.47 -36.31 7.90
N ASP A 29 8.75 -35.57 8.97
CA ASP A 29 8.98 -36.12 10.31
C ASP A 29 7.69 -36.02 11.15
N ALA A 30 7.14 -37.15 11.59
CA ALA A 30 5.87 -37.20 12.32
C ALA A 30 5.91 -36.46 13.68
N ALA A 31 7.06 -36.45 14.35
CA ALA A 31 7.23 -35.69 15.58
C ALA A 31 7.25 -34.19 15.28
N LEU A 32 7.94 -33.74 14.23
CA LEU A 32 7.95 -32.32 13.85
C LEU A 32 6.56 -31.87 13.33
N ALA A 33 5.92 -32.63 12.45
CA ALA A 33 4.62 -32.29 11.86
C ALA A 33 3.47 -32.25 12.89
N SER A 34 3.59 -32.99 14.00
CA SER A 34 2.64 -32.93 15.11
C SER A 34 2.79 -31.67 15.98
N HIS A 35 3.96 -31.04 15.98
CA HIS A 35 4.24 -29.83 16.76
C HIS A 35 4.25 -28.55 15.93
N TRP A 36 4.47 -28.65 14.62
CA TRP A 36 4.69 -27.52 13.73
C TRP A 36 3.76 -27.51 12.52
N HIS A 37 3.29 -26.32 12.16
CA HIS A 37 2.65 -26.02 10.90
C HIS A 37 3.64 -25.22 10.04
N VAL A 38 4.14 -25.83 8.97
CA VAL A 38 5.10 -25.19 8.04
C VAL A 38 4.32 -24.32 7.07
N ARG A 39 4.69 -23.04 6.97
CA ARG A 39 4.16 -22.11 5.96
C ARG A 39 5.29 -21.46 5.18
N ASP A 40 5.12 -21.37 3.87
CA ASP A 40 5.84 -20.38 3.05
C ASP A 40 5.12 -19.03 3.21
N LEU A 41 5.84 -17.93 3.00
CA LEU A 41 5.21 -16.62 3.01
C LEU A 41 4.41 -16.43 1.72
N GLY A 42 3.14 -16.06 1.86
CA GLY A 42 2.45 -15.35 0.80
C GLY A 42 3.20 -14.06 0.45
N ARG A 43 2.96 -13.53 -0.74
CA ARG A 43 3.52 -12.25 -1.16
C ARG A 43 2.57 -11.13 -0.73
N ILE A 44 3.11 -10.07 -0.16
CA ILE A 44 2.36 -8.85 0.13
C ILE A 44 2.84 -7.75 -0.82
N LEU A 45 1.89 -7.15 -1.53
CA LEU A 45 2.08 -5.93 -2.31
C LEU A 45 1.43 -4.81 -1.51
N VAL A 46 2.22 -3.82 -1.07
CA VAL A 46 1.74 -2.79 -0.14
C VAL A 46 1.27 -1.56 -0.91
N GLY A 47 0.12 -1.03 -0.52
CA GLY A 47 -0.49 0.16 -1.09
C GLY A 47 0.34 1.43 -0.93
N PHE A 48 -0.19 2.52 -1.48
CA PHE A 48 0.40 3.84 -1.40
C PHE A 48 0.25 4.41 0.02
N TYR A 49 1.36 4.82 0.65
CA TYR A 49 1.31 5.18 2.06
C TYR A 49 0.54 6.49 2.25
N ASN A 50 -0.33 6.56 3.24
CA ASN A 50 -1.02 7.81 3.59
C ASN A 50 -0.01 8.94 3.88
N SER A 51 1.12 8.60 4.50
CA SER A 51 2.19 9.55 4.82
C SER A 51 2.83 10.18 3.58
N ASN A 52 2.76 9.56 2.40
CA ASN A 52 3.39 10.08 1.20
C ASN A 52 2.78 11.39 0.71
N ILE A 53 1.53 11.70 1.09
CA ILE A 53 0.84 12.97 0.77
C ILE A 53 0.95 14.02 1.89
N LEU A 54 1.75 13.78 2.93
CA LEU A 54 1.99 14.81 3.95
C LEU A 54 2.91 15.90 3.41
N PRO A 55 2.84 17.13 3.97
CA PRO A 55 3.87 18.14 3.73
C PRO A 55 5.27 17.59 4.01
N ASP A 56 6.28 18.08 3.29
CA ASP A 56 7.67 17.60 3.29
C ASP A 56 7.88 16.17 2.74
N SER A 57 6.83 15.47 2.31
CA SER A 57 6.96 14.18 1.62
C SER A 57 7.06 14.38 0.11
N TYR A 58 7.67 13.42 -0.57
CA TYR A 58 7.91 13.52 -2.02
C TYR A 58 6.63 13.74 -2.86
N PHE A 59 5.51 13.11 -2.48
CA PHE A 59 4.20 13.29 -3.13
C PHE A 59 3.29 14.25 -2.36
N GLY A 60 3.85 14.96 -1.39
CA GLY A 60 3.17 15.97 -0.61
C GLY A 60 2.92 17.24 -1.42
N PRO A 61 2.08 18.14 -0.92
CA PRO A 61 1.84 19.40 -1.58
C PRO A 61 2.94 20.42 -1.26
N SER A 62 3.14 21.39 -2.16
CA SER A 62 4.01 22.55 -1.96
C SER A 62 3.20 23.85 -1.95
N PHE A 63 3.62 24.83 -1.15
CA PHE A 63 2.97 26.14 -1.18
C PHE A 63 3.54 27.01 -2.29
N ASN A 64 2.67 27.51 -3.17
CA ASN A 64 3.04 28.42 -4.25
C ASN A 64 2.76 29.88 -3.81
N PRO A 65 3.79 30.68 -3.48
CA PRO A 65 3.60 32.04 -2.99
C PRO A 65 3.09 33.01 -4.06
N THR A 66 3.17 32.64 -5.34
CA THR A 66 2.67 33.46 -6.45
C THR A 66 1.16 33.32 -6.59
N THR A 67 0.64 32.09 -6.46
CA THR A 67 -0.80 31.81 -6.59
C THR A 67 -1.52 31.86 -5.24
N GLY A 68 -0.79 31.74 -4.13
CA GLY A 68 -1.34 31.62 -2.77
C GLY A 68 -1.97 30.25 -2.51
N LYS A 69 -1.70 29.24 -3.34
CA LYS A 69 -2.31 27.91 -3.28
C LYS A 69 -1.33 26.87 -2.76
N THR A 70 -1.87 25.81 -2.18
CA THR A 70 -1.12 24.61 -1.79
C THR A 70 -1.34 23.55 -2.87
N GLU A 71 -0.28 23.20 -3.62
CA GLU A 71 -0.36 22.49 -4.90
C GLU A 71 0.15 21.06 -4.73
N PHE A 72 -0.73 20.07 -4.95
CA PHE A 72 -0.33 18.71 -5.30
C PHE A 72 -0.06 18.66 -6.81
N GLU A 73 0.91 17.85 -7.23
CA GLU A 73 1.26 17.70 -8.65
C GLU A 73 1.21 16.24 -9.09
N GLY A 74 0.91 16.02 -10.37
CA GLY A 74 0.98 14.68 -10.95
C GLY A 74 0.82 14.68 -12.48
N PRO A 75 1.21 13.59 -13.15
CA PRO A 75 1.18 13.52 -14.61
C PRO A 75 -0.15 13.04 -15.20
N VAL A 76 -1.06 12.58 -14.33
CA VAL A 76 -2.36 12.01 -14.67
C VAL A 76 -3.46 12.65 -13.82
N SER A 77 -4.73 12.43 -14.19
CA SER A 77 -5.88 12.95 -13.43
C SER A 77 -5.85 12.52 -11.96
N ASP A 78 -6.19 13.44 -11.06
CA ASP A 78 -6.36 13.22 -9.62
C ASP A 78 -7.65 12.47 -9.25
N ASP A 79 -8.52 12.20 -10.23
CA ASP A 79 -9.70 11.32 -10.12
C ASP A 79 -9.33 9.82 -10.12
N ASN A 80 -8.10 9.44 -10.49
CA ASN A 80 -7.67 8.04 -10.46
C ASN A 80 -7.70 7.48 -9.02
N LEU A 81 -8.20 6.26 -8.85
CA LEU A 81 -8.23 5.59 -7.55
C LEU A 81 -6.82 5.13 -7.14
N VAL A 82 -6.45 5.45 -5.91
CA VAL A 82 -5.20 5.07 -5.27
C VAL A 82 -5.51 4.13 -4.09
N PRO A 83 -4.85 2.96 -3.99
CA PRO A 83 -5.01 2.06 -2.85
C PRO A 83 -4.16 2.56 -1.68
N PHE A 84 -4.76 3.37 -0.82
CA PHE A 84 -4.10 4.00 0.32
C PHE A 84 -3.94 3.04 1.51
N ILE A 85 -2.85 3.18 2.27
CA ILE A 85 -2.59 2.40 3.50
C ILE A 85 -1.91 3.23 4.59
N ASP A 86 -2.37 3.10 5.83
CA ASP A 86 -1.58 3.47 7.01
C ASP A 86 -0.59 2.35 7.31
N ALA A 87 0.58 2.41 6.67
CA ALA A 87 1.59 1.36 6.77
C ALA A 87 2.00 1.04 8.22
N SER A 88 1.95 2.03 9.11
CA SER A 88 2.34 1.88 10.52
C SER A 88 1.35 1.04 11.34
N SER A 89 0.07 1.09 10.98
CA SER A 89 -1.02 0.43 11.70
C SER A 89 -1.53 -0.84 11.00
N SER A 90 -1.55 -0.83 9.67
CA SER A 90 -2.29 -1.82 8.87
C SER A 90 -1.42 -2.93 8.31
N THR A 91 -0.17 -2.65 7.92
CA THR A 91 0.69 -3.65 7.25
C THR A 91 0.90 -4.90 8.11
N GLY A 92 1.12 -4.73 9.42
CA GLY A 92 1.27 -5.85 10.35
C GLY A 92 0.04 -6.75 10.42
N ASN A 93 -1.16 -6.16 10.34
CA ASN A 93 -2.42 -6.90 10.38
C ASN A 93 -2.63 -7.71 9.08
N PHE A 94 -2.28 -7.15 7.92
CA PHE A 94 -2.33 -7.87 6.65
C PHE A 94 -1.35 -9.04 6.61
N VAL A 95 -0.13 -8.84 7.13
CA VAL A 95 0.86 -9.92 7.26
C VAL A 95 0.35 -11.00 8.22
N LYS A 96 -0.29 -10.61 9.32
CA LYS A 96 -0.90 -11.56 10.26
C LYS A 96 -1.97 -12.42 9.57
N ALA A 97 -2.90 -11.82 8.82
CA ALA A 97 -3.92 -12.55 8.07
C ALA A 97 -3.27 -13.53 7.08
N LEU A 98 -2.31 -13.02 6.28
CA LEU A 98 -1.58 -13.82 5.30
C LEU A 98 -0.87 -15.03 5.93
N VAL A 99 -0.31 -14.88 7.13
CA VAL A 99 0.41 -15.95 7.83
C VAL A 99 -0.52 -16.91 8.55
N LEU A 100 -1.66 -16.47 9.09
CA LEU A 100 -2.50 -17.29 9.97
C LEU A 100 -3.69 -17.94 9.26
N THR A 101 -4.34 -17.23 8.35
CA THR A 101 -5.61 -17.66 7.74
C THR A 101 -5.42 -18.09 6.31
N GLU A 102 -4.76 -17.25 5.50
CA GLU A 102 -4.72 -17.44 4.06
C GLU A 102 -3.94 -18.68 3.59
N SER A 103 -4.29 -19.14 2.39
CA SER A 103 -3.64 -20.27 1.71
C SER A 103 -2.18 -19.97 1.33
N LEU A 104 -1.39 -21.03 1.19
CA LEU A 104 0.01 -20.90 0.73
C LEU A 104 0.06 -20.32 -0.69
N GLY A 105 0.99 -19.38 -0.90
CA GLY A 105 1.20 -18.76 -2.21
C GLY A 105 0.29 -17.57 -2.54
N THR A 106 -0.64 -17.21 -1.64
CA THR A 106 -1.49 -16.00 -1.77
C THR A 106 -0.65 -14.76 -2.09
N ILE A 107 -1.12 -13.97 -3.06
CA ILE A 107 -0.57 -12.65 -3.40
C ILE A 107 -1.56 -11.60 -2.91
N LEU A 108 -1.31 -11.01 -1.75
CA LEU A 108 -2.20 -10.03 -1.15
C LEU A 108 -1.84 -8.61 -1.63
N ALA A 109 -2.80 -7.94 -2.26
CA ALA A 109 -2.76 -6.50 -2.52
C ALA A 109 -3.26 -5.77 -1.26
N ALA A 110 -2.35 -5.39 -0.37
CA ALA A 110 -2.67 -4.84 0.95
C ALA A 110 -2.89 -3.32 0.89
N TYR A 111 -4.12 -2.89 1.14
CA TYR A 111 -4.52 -1.49 1.28
C TYR A 111 -5.74 -1.34 2.19
N ASP A 112 -5.93 -0.15 2.75
CA ASP A 112 -7.06 0.16 3.64
C ASP A 112 -8.27 0.70 2.87
N GLU A 113 -8.04 1.64 1.95
CA GLU A 113 -9.12 2.28 1.20
C GLU A 113 -8.67 2.62 -0.22
N MET A 114 -9.51 2.35 -1.21
CA MET A 114 -9.40 2.94 -2.54
C MET A 114 -10.00 4.34 -2.51
N LYS A 115 -9.19 5.36 -2.82
CA LYS A 115 -9.63 6.76 -2.79
C LYS A 115 -8.83 7.58 -3.81
N SER A 116 -9.47 8.57 -4.41
CA SER A 116 -8.78 9.48 -5.33
C SER A 116 -8.05 10.60 -4.59
N LEU A 117 -7.00 11.16 -5.20
CA LEU A 117 -6.30 12.31 -4.62
C LEU A 117 -7.22 13.54 -4.58
N LYS A 118 -8.15 13.66 -5.54
CA LYS A 118 -9.18 14.69 -5.53
C LYS A 118 -10.07 14.64 -4.29
N GLU A 119 -10.55 13.46 -3.90
CA GLU A 119 -11.35 13.30 -2.68
C GLU A 119 -10.54 13.70 -1.43
N CYS A 120 -9.24 13.36 -1.38
CA CYS A 120 -8.34 13.80 -0.32
C CYS A 120 -8.19 15.33 -0.31
N ILE A 121 -7.94 15.96 -1.46
CA ILE A 121 -7.83 17.43 -1.60
C ILE A 121 -9.12 18.12 -1.16
N GLU A 122 -10.28 17.60 -1.54
CA GLU A 122 -11.58 18.14 -1.12
C GLU A 122 -11.79 18.04 0.39
N LEU A 123 -11.37 16.94 1.03
CA LEU A 123 -11.37 16.84 2.48
C LEU A 123 -10.47 17.90 3.11
N LEU A 124 -9.24 18.05 2.60
CA LEU A 124 -8.27 19.00 3.14
C LEU A 124 -8.81 20.42 3.04
N ARG A 125 -9.34 20.84 1.89
CA ARG A 125 -10.02 22.14 1.72
C ARG A 125 -11.08 22.38 2.79
N ARG A 126 -11.98 21.40 3.00
CA ARG A 126 -13.06 21.51 3.99
C ARG A 126 -12.54 21.58 5.43
N LYS A 127 -11.45 20.85 5.75
CA LYS A 127 -10.92 20.73 7.10
C LYS A 127 -10.03 21.90 7.51
N THR A 128 -9.23 22.42 6.58
CA THR A 128 -8.25 23.48 6.86
C THR A 128 -8.79 24.86 6.49
N GLY A 129 -9.79 24.94 5.61
CA GLY A 129 -10.25 26.19 5.01
C GLY A 129 -9.25 26.80 4.03
N GLN A 130 -8.23 26.05 3.59
CA GLN A 130 -7.16 26.50 2.70
C GLN A 130 -7.34 25.96 1.27
N ASP A 131 -6.78 26.68 0.30
CA ASP A 131 -6.88 26.36 -1.13
C ASP A 131 -5.83 25.31 -1.56
N PHE A 132 -6.11 24.04 -1.24
CA PHE A 132 -5.42 22.92 -1.85
C PHE A 132 -5.85 22.77 -3.31
N VAL A 133 -4.95 22.51 -4.26
CA VAL A 133 -5.29 22.23 -5.67
C VAL A 133 -4.43 21.10 -6.23
N PHE A 134 -4.87 20.53 -7.34
CA PHE A 134 -4.06 19.62 -8.14
C PHE A 134 -3.60 20.34 -9.41
N VAL A 135 -2.29 20.27 -9.70
CA VAL A 135 -1.67 20.83 -10.89
C VAL A 135 -1.14 19.67 -11.74
N GLN A 136 -1.79 19.44 -12.88
CA GLN A 136 -1.34 18.40 -13.80
C GLN A 136 -0.13 18.91 -14.60
N ARG A 137 0.94 18.12 -14.64
CA ARG A 137 2.19 18.40 -15.37
C ARG A 137 2.52 17.27 -16.33
N THR A 138 3.54 17.44 -17.18
CA THR A 138 4.01 16.33 -18.01
C THR A 138 5.00 15.45 -17.25
N VAL A 139 5.15 14.18 -17.66
CA VAL A 139 6.17 13.28 -17.10
C VAL A 139 7.56 13.87 -17.26
N ASP A 140 7.85 14.49 -18.41
CA ASP A 140 9.17 15.05 -18.70
C ASP A 140 9.51 16.25 -17.81
N ASP A 141 8.54 17.16 -17.59
CA ASP A 141 8.74 18.33 -16.71
C ASP A 141 8.99 17.90 -15.27
N MET A 142 8.17 16.97 -14.76
CA MET A 142 8.33 16.45 -13.40
C MET A 142 9.65 15.69 -13.24
N ALA A 143 10.05 14.90 -14.24
CA ALA A 143 11.27 14.12 -14.20
C ALA A 143 12.53 15.01 -14.20
N ALA A 144 12.49 16.16 -14.90
CA ALA A 144 13.61 17.09 -14.94
C ALA A 144 13.91 17.75 -13.58
N GLU A 145 12.90 17.89 -12.72
CA GLU A 145 13.00 18.52 -11.40
C GLU A 145 13.13 17.50 -10.27
N SER A 146 12.94 16.21 -10.55
CA SER A 146 12.91 15.18 -9.53
C SER A 146 14.28 14.56 -9.24
N PRO A 147 14.66 14.36 -7.96
CA PRO A 147 15.80 13.52 -7.61
C PRO A 147 15.61 12.05 -7.97
N LEU A 148 14.38 11.62 -8.27
CA LEU A 148 14.02 10.27 -8.69
C LEU A 148 13.82 10.17 -10.21
N GLY A 149 14.19 11.19 -10.99
CA GLY A 149 14.05 11.15 -12.45
C GLY A 149 12.62 10.79 -12.90
N ARG A 150 12.52 9.81 -13.80
CA ARG A 150 11.25 9.41 -14.41
C ARG A 150 10.45 8.45 -13.52
N GLU A 151 11.11 7.81 -12.56
CA GLU A 151 10.57 6.70 -11.77
C GLU A 151 9.25 7.09 -11.07
N ALA A 152 9.19 8.26 -10.45
CA ALA A 152 8.01 8.70 -9.74
C ALA A 152 6.84 9.14 -10.65
N PRO A 153 7.02 10.04 -11.66
CA PRO A 153 5.92 10.37 -12.56
C PRO A 153 5.46 9.17 -13.41
N GLU A 154 6.35 8.27 -13.84
CA GLU A 154 5.94 7.04 -14.54
C GLU A 154 5.18 6.06 -13.65
N SER A 155 5.46 6.03 -12.34
CA SER A 155 4.66 5.24 -11.38
C SER A 155 3.20 5.69 -11.32
N TRP A 156 2.93 6.99 -11.47
CA TRP A 156 1.57 7.52 -11.57
C TRP A 156 0.88 7.12 -12.88
N VAL A 157 1.62 7.12 -13.99
CA VAL A 157 1.11 6.63 -15.28
C VAL A 157 0.76 5.14 -15.18
N TRP A 158 1.65 4.34 -14.57
CA TRP A 158 1.39 2.92 -14.30
C TRP A 158 0.12 2.72 -13.46
N LEU A 159 -0.03 3.46 -12.36
CA LEU A 159 -1.23 3.38 -11.52
C LEU A 159 -2.50 3.71 -12.31
N ALA A 160 -2.48 4.77 -13.12
CA ALA A 160 -3.62 5.17 -13.94
C ALA A 160 -3.98 4.11 -14.98
N GLU A 161 -2.99 3.52 -15.65
CA GLU A 161 -3.22 2.56 -16.74
C GLU A 161 -3.50 1.14 -16.24
N TYR A 162 -2.69 0.65 -15.30
CA TYR A 162 -2.66 -0.75 -14.87
C TYR A 162 -3.15 -0.99 -13.44
N GLY A 163 -3.30 0.07 -12.64
CA GLY A 163 -3.52 -0.04 -11.19
C GLY A 163 -2.20 -0.26 -10.46
N LEU A 164 -2.11 0.15 -9.19
CA LEU A 164 -0.83 0.11 -8.46
C LEU A 164 -0.27 -1.33 -8.36
N PHE A 165 -1.17 -2.30 -8.20
CA PHE A 165 -0.82 -3.72 -8.10
C PHE A 165 -0.92 -4.44 -9.44
N GLY A 166 -1.21 -3.73 -10.54
CA GLY A 166 -1.53 -4.32 -11.84
C GLY A 166 -2.94 -4.89 -11.91
N GLU A 167 -3.84 -4.54 -10.99
CA GLU A 167 -5.19 -5.11 -10.87
C GLU A 167 -6.12 -4.84 -12.07
N LYS A 168 -5.70 -3.98 -13.02
CA LYS A 168 -6.39 -3.77 -14.30
C LYS A 168 -5.89 -4.68 -15.43
N ILE A 169 -4.83 -5.47 -15.20
CA ILE A 169 -4.23 -6.38 -16.19
C ILE A 169 -4.94 -7.74 -16.15
N ASP A 170 -5.51 -8.14 -17.28
CA ASP A 170 -6.13 -9.46 -17.45
C ASP A 170 -5.11 -10.60 -17.27
N GLY A 171 -5.53 -11.67 -16.59
CA GLY A 171 -4.67 -12.80 -16.23
C GLY A 171 -3.85 -12.56 -14.95
N TRP A 172 -3.46 -11.32 -14.67
CA TRP A 172 -2.76 -10.96 -13.44
C TRP A 172 -3.74 -10.67 -12.30
N LYS A 173 -4.84 -9.95 -12.56
CA LYS A 173 -5.83 -9.60 -11.53
C LYS A 173 -6.41 -10.82 -10.81
N GLU A 174 -6.54 -11.96 -11.49
CA GLU A 174 -7.03 -13.22 -10.92
C GLU A 174 -6.02 -13.89 -9.98
N SER A 175 -4.74 -13.48 -10.04
CA SER A 175 -3.70 -13.94 -9.12
C SER A 175 -3.67 -13.13 -7.82
N LEU A 176 -4.34 -11.97 -7.78
CA LEU A 176 -4.38 -11.09 -6.61
C LEU A 176 -5.52 -11.49 -5.68
N THR A 177 -5.23 -11.44 -4.39
CA THR A 177 -6.22 -11.44 -3.32
C THR A 177 -6.36 -10.00 -2.83
N LEU A 178 -7.58 -9.46 -2.86
CA LEU A 178 -7.86 -8.12 -2.35
C LEU A 178 -8.22 -8.19 -0.85
N PRO A 179 -8.14 -7.07 -0.10
CA PRO A 179 -8.50 -7.03 1.32
C PRO A 179 -9.94 -7.51 1.58
N ALA A 180 -10.84 -7.24 0.63
CA ALA A 180 -12.23 -7.68 0.69
C ALA A 180 -12.39 -9.21 0.54
N ASP A 181 -11.39 -9.92 0.02
CA ASP A 181 -11.44 -11.36 -0.24
C ASP A 181 -10.80 -12.20 0.89
N LEU A 182 -10.13 -11.55 1.85
CA LEU A 182 -9.53 -12.22 3.00
C LEU A 182 -10.58 -13.00 3.82
N GLU A 183 -10.16 -14.13 4.38
CA GLU A 183 -10.99 -14.96 5.26
C GLU A 183 -11.38 -14.21 6.53
N GLU A 184 -10.39 -13.58 7.17
CA GLU A 184 -10.60 -12.68 8.31
C GLU A 184 -10.83 -11.25 7.80
N LYS A 185 -12.05 -10.74 7.99
CA LYS A 185 -12.35 -9.36 7.62
C LYS A 185 -11.60 -8.41 8.56
N MET A 186 -10.75 -7.59 7.96
CA MET A 186 -10.00 -6.57 8.68
C MET A 186 -10.79 -5.26 8.73
N GLU A 187 -10.77 -4.61 9.89
CA GLU A 187 -11.22 -3.22 10.00
C GLU A 187 -10.13 -2.31 9.40
N ALA A 188 -10.35 -1.90 8.15
CA ALA A 188 -9.46 -0.97 7.46
C ALA A 188 -9.68 0.47 7.95
N GLY A 189 -8.58 1.18 8.22
CA GLY A 189 -8.61 2.60 8.56
C GLY A 189 -9.18 3.43 7.40
N LYS A 190 -9.91 4.51 7.70
CA LYS A 190 -10.38 5.44 6.68
C LYS A 190 -9.34 6.52 6.43
N VAL A 191 -8.99 6.75 5.17
CA VAL A 191 -8.02 7.78 4.78
C VAL A 191 -8.46 9.14 5.29
N ASN A 192 -9.76 9.43 5.24
CA ASN A 192 -10.29 10.70 5.74
C ASN A 192 -10.09 10.90 7.25
N GLU A 193 -10.23 9.83 8.04
CA GLU A 193 -10.01 9.87 9.49
C GLU A 193 -8.53 10.07 9.79
N TRP A 194 -7.67 9.32 9.09
CA TRP A 194 -6.22 9.44 9.21
C TRP A 194 -5.74 10.84 8.83
N LEU A 195 -6.18 11.42 7.71
CA LEU A 195 -5.79 12.76 7.27
C LEU A 195 -6.27 13.86 8.22
N SER A 196 -7.42 13.66 8.86
CA SER A 196 -8.04 14.67 9.75
C SER A 196 -7.26 14.90 11.04
N VAL A 197 -6.36 14.00 11.43
CA VAL A 197 -5.56 14.11 12.66
C VAL A 197 -4.11 14.52 12.42
N GLN A 198 -3.73 14.78 11.16
CA GLN A 198 -2.37 15.18 10.80
C GLN A 198 -2.16 16.70 10.94
N ASP A 199 -0.91 17.10 11.16
CA ASP A 199 -0.51 18.50 11.12
C ASP A 199 -0.25 18.95 9.67
N TRP A 200 -1.10 19.84 9.18
CA TRP A 200 -1.00 20.43 7.84
C TRP A 200 -0.37 21.82 7.83
N SER A 201 0.04 22.36 8.98
CA SER A 201 0.55 23.74 9.08
C SER A 201 1.70 24.03 8.13
N LYS A 202 2.58 23.05 7.91
CA LYS A 202 3.70 23.14 6.98
C LYS A 202 3.29 23.27 5.50
N ALA A 203 2.10 22.81 5.13
CA ALA A 203 1.60 22.88 3.75
C ALA A 203 1.35 24.32 3.27
N PHE A 204 1.36 25.29 4.20
CA PHE A 204 1.06 26.70 3.96
C PHE A 204 2.30 27.60 4.06
N LEU A 205 3.47 27.00 4.25
CA LEU A 205 4.74 27.70 4.33
C LEU A 205 5.51 27.50 3.01
N PRO A 206 6.23 28.53 2.52
CA PRO A 206 7.15 28.34 1.41
C PRO A 206 8.20 27.27 1.76
N THR A 207 8.38 26.32 0.85
CA THR A 207 9.43 25.28 0.90
C THR A 207 10.77 25.81 0.43
#